data_AF-A0AAD9BQF5-F1
#
_entry.id   AF-A0AAD9BQF5-F1
#
_cell.length_a   1.000
_cell.length_b   1.000
_cell.length_c   1.000
_cell.angle_alpha   90.00
_cell.angle_beta   90.00
_cell.angle_gamma   90.00
#
_symmetry.space_group_name_H-M   'P 1'
#
loop_
_entity.id
_entity.type
_entity.pdbx_description
1 polymer ?
#
loop_
_entity_poly.entity_id
_entity_poly.type
_entity_poly.pdbx_seq_one_letter_code
_entity_poly.pdbx_strand_id
1 'polypeptide(L)' 'MSGLFAGQLRARWTLANRAGVMMRQRATYINSKPPKDKIGAAESMFVLTVMTVTILGPSGWILAHLDYYKSRG' A
#
# COMPACT_ATOMS: atom_id res chain seq x y z
N MET A 1 -33.27 -13.47 -36.64
CA MET A 1 -33.16 -12.15 -35.95
C MET A 1 -32.09 -12.21 -34.85
N SER A 2 -30.82 -12.50 -35.17
CA SER A 2 -29.82 -12.84 -34.13
C SER A 2 -28.39 -12.37 -34.39
N GLY A 3 -28.16 -11.45 -35.33
CA GLY A 3 -26.82 -10.95 -35.66
C GLY A 3 -26.32 -9.78 -34.80
N LEU A 4 -27.24 -9.04 -34.15
CA LEU A 4 -26.90 -7.79 -33.47
C LEU A 4 -26.37 -7.98 -32.03
N PHE A 5 -26.61 -9.14 -31.39
CA PHE A 5 -26.18 -9.38 -30.02
C PHE A 5 -24.71 -9.85 -29.90
N ALA A 6 -24.14 -10.48 -30.93
CA ALA A 6 -22.75 -10.92 -30.90
C ALA A 6 -21.72 -9.77 -31.07
N GLY A 7 -22.11 -8.69 -31.74
CA GLY A 7 -21.23 -7.55 -32.00
C GLY A 7 -20.98 -6.68 -30.76
N GLN A 8 -21.99 -6.51 -29.90
CA GLN A 8 -21.88 -5.61 -28.74
C GLN A 8 -21.06 -6.19 -27.59
N LEU A 9 -21.01 -7.52 -27.46
CA LEU A 9 -20.16 -8.17 -26.45
C LEU A 9 -18.67 -8.09 -26.80
N ARG A 10 -18.28 -8.17 -28.08
CA ARG A 10 -16.87 -7.96 -28.48
C ARG A 10 -16.42 -6.49 -28.36
N ALA A 11 -17.30 -5.55 -28.68
CA ALA A 11 -16.99 -4.11 -28.62
C ALA A 11 -16.69 -3.62 -27.19
N ARG A 12 -17.27 -4.26 -26.17
CA ARG A 12 -17.01 -3.92 -24.76
C ARG A 12 -15.66 -4.44 -24.24
N TRP A 13 -15.11 -5.49 -24.83
CA TRP A 13 -13.80 -6.05 -24.44
C TRP A 13 -12.60 -5.28 -25.02
N THR A 14 -12.78 -4.52 -26.12
CA THR A 14 -11.70 -3.70 -26.69
C THR A 14 -11.52 -2.38 -25.92
N LEU A 15 -12.58 -1.83 -25.32
CA LEU A 15 -12.50 -0.66 -24.44
C LEU A 15 -11.97 -1.01 -23.04
N ALA A 16 -12.33 -2.17 -22.50
CA ALA A 16 -11.81 -2.62 -21.20
C ALA A 16 -10.27 -2.76 -21.20
N ASN A 17 -9.67 -3.19 -22.31
CA ASN A 17 -8.21 -3.26 -22.46
C ASN A 17 -7.51 -1.89 -22.56
N ARG A 18 -8.24 -0.78 -22.75
CA ARG A 18 -7.67 0.57 -22.79
C ARG A 18 -7.71 1.31 -21.46
N ALA A 19 -8.56 0.89 -20.52
CA ALA A 19 -8.56 1.41 -19.15
C ALA A 19 -7.41 0.85 -18.29
N GLY A 20 -6.74 -0.22 -18.75
CA GLY A 20 -5.66 -0.90 -18.05
C GLY A 20 -4.24 -0.43 -18.39
N VAL A 21 -4.06 0.45 -19.38
CA VAL A 21 -2.77 1.12 -19.59
C VAL A 21 -2.70 2.30 -18.63
N MET A 22 -2.62 2.01 -17.33
CA MET A 22 -2.00 2.96 -16.44
C MET A 22 -0.63 3.26 -17.04
N MET A 23 -0.45 4.47 -17.58
CA MET A 23 0.85 4.97 -17.98
C MET A 23 1.70 5.00 -16.71
N ARG A 24 2.34 3.87 -16.43
CA ARG A 24 3.38 3.75 -15.42
C ARG A 24 4.52 4.56 -16.01
N GLN A 25 4.55 5.85 -15.72
CA GLN A 25 5.65 6.76 -16.06
C GLN A 25 6.88 6.28 -15.29
N ARG A 26 7.49 5.20 -15.78
CA ARG A 26 8.71 4.64 -15.25
C ARG A 26 9.82 5.51 -15.80
N ALA A 27 10.43 6.29 -14.93
CA ALA A 27 11.64 7.04 -15.27
C ALA A 27 12.78 6.04 -15.53
N THR A 28 12.89 5.53 -16.76
CA THR A 28 13.90 4.54 -17.16
C THR A 28 15.33 5.07 -17.01
N TYR A 29 15.50 6.40 -17.01
CA TYR A 29 16.78 7.05 -16.77
C TYR A 29 17.24 7.00 -15.31
N ILE A 30 16.33 6.74 -14.35
CA ILE A 30 16.67 6.64 -12.94
C ILE A 30 17.03 5.19 -12.64
N ASN A 31 18.33 4.92 -12.57
CA ASN A 31 18.85 3.64 -12.13
C ASN A 31 19.63 3.79 -10.82
N SER A 32 19.37 2.88 -9.89
CA SER A 32 20.07 2.84 -8.61
C SER A 32 21.17 1.79 -8.66
N LYS A 33 22.32 2.10 -8.05
CA LYS A 33 23.37 1.11 -7.83
C LYS A 33 22.84 -0.01 -6.91
N PRO A 34 23.38 -1.23 -7.01
CA PRO A 34 23.05 -2.30 -6.07
C PRO A 34 23.25 -1.85 -4.61
N PRO A 35 22.43 -2.33 -3.66
CA PRO A 35 22.57 -1.98 -2.26
C PRO A 35 23.95 -2.42 -1.75
N LYS A 36 24.61 -1.53 -1.00
CA LYS A 36 25.89 -1.83 -0.34
C LYS A 36 25.69 -2.92 0.72
N ASP A 37 24.62 -2.76 1.50
CA ASP A 37 24.20 -3.69 2.53
C ASP A 37 22.80 -4.20 2.19
N LYS A 38 22.66 -5.53 2.12
CA LYS A 38 21.40 -6.18 1.77
C LYS A 38 20.56 -6.33 3.02
N ILE A 39 19.57 -5.46 3.20
CA ILE A 39 18.59 -5.59 4.26
C ILE A 39 17.63 -6.73 3.90
N GLY A 40 17.63 -7.77 4.73
CA GLY A 40 16.78 -8.94 4.56
C GLY A 40 15.33 -8.69 4.97
N ALA A 41 14.45 -9.64 4.65
CA ALA A 41 13.05 -9.60 5.09
C ALA A 41 12.95 -9.61 6.62
N ALA A 42 13.78 -10.41 7.31
CA ALA A 42 13.79 -10.51 8.76
C ALA A 42 14.18 -9.17 9.42
N GLU A 43 15.25 -8.52 8.95
CA GLU A 43 15.69 -7.22 9.45
C GLU A 43 14.65 -6.13 9.19
N SER A 44 14.06 -6.13 7.99
CA SER A 44 12.99 -5.18 7.64
C SER A 44 11.77 -5.33 8.56
N MET A 45 11.32 -6.56 8.78
CA MET A 45 10.19 -6.84 9.68
C MET A 45 10.50 -6.41 11.11
N PHE A 46 11.70 -6.72 11.61
CA PHE A 46 12.13 -6.30 12.94
C PHE A 46 12.06 -4.78 13.10
N VAL A 47 12.66 -4.02 12.18
CA VAL A 47 12.66 -2.55 12.24
C VAL A 47 11.25 -1.98 12.16
N LEU A 48 10.40 -2.51 11.28
CA LEU A 48 9.00 -2.07 11.16
C LEU A 48 8.21 -2.33 12.45
N THR A 49 8.37 -3.51 13.06
CA THR A 49 7.73 -3.84 14.33
C THR A 49 8.22 -2.93 15.44
N VAL A 50 9.54 -2.74 15.58
CA VAL A 50 10.13 -1.87 16.61
C VAL A 50 9.61 -0.45 16.45
N MET A 51 9.67 0.13 15.25
CA MET A 51 9.16 1.47 14.99
C MET A 51 7.68 1.60 15.38
N THR A 52 6.88 0.60 15.04
CA THR A 52 5.45 0.58 15.37
C THR A 52 5.25 0.55 16.88
N VAL A 53 5.93 -0.33 17.60
CA VAL A 53 5.84 -0.43 19.07
C VAL A 53 6.36 0.82 19.75
N THR A 54 7.40 1.47 19.23
CA THR A 54 7.93 2.72 19.79
C THR A 54 6.94 3.86 19.73
N ILE A 55 6.11 3.94 18.68
CA ILE A 55 5.07 4.97 18.59
C ILE A 55 3.83 4.55 19.39
N LEU A 56 3.33 3.33 19.17
CA LEU A 56 2.08 2.87 19.76
C LEU A 56 2.19 2.55 21.25
N GLY A 57 3.38 2.18 21.74
CA GLY A 57 3.63 1.88 23.15
C GLY A 57 3.29 3.05 24.08
N PRO A 58 3.96 4.21 23.96
CA PRO A 58 3.66 5.37 24.80
C PRO A 58 2.24 5.91 24.55
N SER A 59 1.79 5.96 23.30
CA SER A 59 0.42 6.40 22.98
C SER A 59 -0.63 5.49 23.61
N GLY A 60 -0.45 4.17 23.55
CA GLY A 60 -1.33 3.18 24.16
C GLY A 60 -1.35 3.29 25.68
N TRP A 61 -0.18 3.52 26.31
CA TRP A 61 -0.10 3.75 27.75
C TRP A 61 -0.89 4.98 28.18
N ILE A 62 -0.72 6.12 27.50
CA ILE A 62 -1.44 7.35 27.82
C ILE A 62 -2.96 7.15 27.65
N LEU A 63 -3.38 6.53 26.54
CA LEU A 63 -4.79 6.30 26.25
C LEU A 63 -5.45 5.30 27.22
N ALA A 64 -4.70 4.32 27.72
CA ALA A 64 -5.21 3.37 28.71
C ALA A 64 -5.49 4.03 30.08
N HIS A 65 -4.84 5.15 30.39
CA HIS A 65 -4.96 5.84 31.68
C HIS A 65 -5.89 7.06 31.65
N LEU A 66 -6.70 7.23 30.60
CA LEU A 66 -7.58 8.40 30.44
C LEU A 66 -8.58 8.56 31.59
N ASP A 67 -9.19 7.47 32.08
CA ASP A 67 -10.16 7.56 33.18
C ASP A 67 -9.51 8.02 34.49
N TYR A 68 -8.30 7.56 34.75
CA TYR A 68 -7.51 8.00 35.88
C TYR A 68 -7.16 9.49 35.78
N TYR A 69 -6.78 9.99 34.60
CA TYR A 69 -6.51 11.41 34.40
C TYR A 69 -7.77 12.27 34.54
N LYS A 70 -8.93 11.79 34.06
CA LYS A 70 -10.21 12.49 34.17
C LYS A 70 -10.75 12.57 35.59
N SER A 71 -10.53 11.54 36.41
CA SER A 71 -10.98 11.50 37.81
C SER A 71 -10.22 12.43 38.76
N ARG A 72 -9.14 13.05 38.29
CA ARG A 72 -8.21 13.86 39.09
C ARG A 72 -8.33 15.37 38.87
N GLY A 73 -9.12 15.80 37.89
CA GLY A 73 -9.49 17.20 37.66
C GLY A 73 -10.94 17.43 38.08
#